data_AF-A0A368KZD1-F1
#
_entry.id   AF-A0A368KZD1-F1
#
_cell.length_a   1.000
_cell.length_b   1.000
_cell.length_c   1.000
_cell.angle_alpha   90.00
_cell.angle_beta   90.00
_cell.angle_gamma   90.00
#
_symmetry.space_group_name_H-M   'P 1'
#
loop_
_entity.id
_entity.type
_entity.pdbx_description
1 polymer ?
#
loop_
_entity_poly.entity_id
_entity_poly.type
_entity_poly.pdbx_seq_one_letter_code
_entity_poly.pdbx_strand_id
1 'polypeptide(L)' 'MTLEVWIISFFTAAIGLAAIWAAIFNIEPVFASRKIAFVERRIGRANARLVVGVGGVALLALAISFIMLPPG' A
#
# COMPACT_ATOMS: atom_id res chain seq x y z
N MET A 1 -9.60 -22.32 -4.71
CA MET A 1 -9.43 -21.04 -3.99
C MET A 1 -10.68 -20.76 -3.19
N THR A 2 -10.55 -20.52 -1.89
CA THR A 2 -11.67 -20.16 -1.02
C THR A 2 -12.13 -18.73 -1.30
N LEU A 3 -13.40 -18.42 -1.02
CA LEU A 3 -13.97 -17.06 -1.14
C LEU A 3 -13.15 -16.03 -0.35
N GLU A 4 -12.57 -16.46 0.77
CA GLU A 4 -11.73 -15.66 1.66
C GLU A 4 -10.48 -15.12 0.94
N VAL A 5 -9.81 -15.95 0.14
CA VAL A 5 -8.60 -15.55 -0.61
C VAL A 5 -8.94 -14.47 -1.63
N TRP A 6 -10.10 -14.54 -2.28
CA TRP A 6 -10.55 -13.51 -3.23
C TRP A 6 -10.82 -12.18 -2.54
N ILE A 7 -11.51 -12.20 -1.40
CA ILE A 7 -11.81 -11.01 -0.61
C ILE A 7 -10.50 -10.36 -0.16
N ILE A 8 -9.60 -11.13 0.45
CA ILE A 8 -8.31 -10.62 0.94
C ILE A 8 -7.47 -10.06 -0.21
N SER A 9 -7.38 -10.77 -1.33
CA SER A 9 -6.61 -10.31 -2.50
C SER A 9 -7.16 -9.01 -3.07
N PHE A 10 -8.48 -8.90 -3.18
CA PHE A 10 -9.14 -7.70 -3.68
C PHE A 10 -8.88 -6.49 -2.78
N PHE A 11 -9.09 -6.61 -1.47
CA PHE A 11 -8.82 -5.52 -0.53
C PHE A 11 -7.34 -5.16 -0.47
N THR A 12 -6.45 -6.14 -0.50
CA THR A 12 -5.00 -5.92 -0.50
C THR A 12 -4.56 -5.16 -1.76
N ALA A 13 -5.08 -5.55 -2.93
CA ALA A 13 -4.82 -4.85 -4.19
C ALA A 13 -5.37 -3.42 -4.18
N ALA A 14 -6.60 -3.23 -3.67
CA ALA A 14 -7.23 -1.91 -3.57
C ALA A 14 -6.43 -0.95 -2.66
N ILE A 15 -5.97 -1.44 -1.49
CA ILE A 15 -5.13 -0.66 -0.58
C ILE A 15 -3.77 -0.37 -1.22
N GLY A 16 -3.18 -1.34 -1.90
CA GLY A 16 -1.91 -1.16 -2.62
C GLY A 16 -2.00 -0.07 -3.70
N LEU A 17 -3.05 -0.11 -4.52
CA LEU A 17 -3.34 0.91 -5.53
C LEU A 17 -3.59 2.29 -4.90
N ALA A 18 -4.39 2.36 -3.84
CA ALA A 18 -4.65 3.62 -3.13
C ALA A 18 -3.37 4.23 -2.54
N ALA A 19 -2.46 3.41 -2.02
CA ALA A 19 -1.17 3.85 -1.50
C ALA A 19 -0.25 4.38 -2.63
N ILE A 20 -0.16 3.68 -3.77
CA ILE A 20 0.59 4.18 -4.94
C ILE A 20 0.00 5.50 -5.44
N TRP A 21 -1.32 5.57 -5.56
CA TRP A 21 -2.02 6.78 -5.98
C TRP A 21 -1.74 7.95 -5.03
N ALA A 22 -1.82 7.71 -3.72
CA ALA A 22 -1.51 8.71 -2.71
C ALA A 22 -0.05 9.18 -2.78
N ALA A 23 0.89 8.28 -3.07
CA ALA A 23 2.30 8.62 -3.25
C ALA A 23 2.55 9.48 -4.49
N ILE A 24 1.90 9.18 -5.62
CA ILE A 24 2.03 9.92 -6.88
C ILE A 24 1.41 11.32 -6.76
N PHE A 25 0.16 11.40 -6.29
CA PHE A 25 -0.59 12.65 -6.21
C PHE A 25 -0.34 13.46 -4.94
N ASN A 26 0.55 13.00 -4.05
CA ASN A 26 0.86 13.62 -2.76
C ASN A 26 -0.41 13.95 -1.95
N ILE A 27 -1.29 12.97 -1.80
CA ILE A 27 -2.58 13.18 -1.13
C ILE A 27 -2.36 13.48 0.35
N GLU A 28 -2.51 14.75 0.70
CA GLU A 28 -2.27 15.32 2.03
C GLU A 28 -2.92 14.56 3.21
N PRO A 29 -4.19 14.11 3.13
CA PRO A 29 -4.79 13.36 4.24
C PRO A 29 -4.13 12.00 4.53
N VAL A 30 -3.45 11.39 3.55
CA VAL A 30 -2.68 10.16 3.80
C VAL A 30 -1.40 10.47 4.58
N PHE A 31 -0.70 11.54 4.21
CA PHE A 31 0.52 11.98 4.90
C PHE A 31 0.24 12.64 6.26
N ALA A 32 -0.97 13.18 6.46
CA ALA A 32 -1.42 13.70 7.75
C ALA A 32 -1.63 12.61 8.82
N SER A 33 -1.64 11.33 8.45
CA SER A 33 -1.71 10.22 9.40
C SER A 33 -0.51 10.24 10.34
N ARG A 34 -0.74 10.08 11.65
CA ARG A 34 0.28 10.20 12.71
C ARG A 34 1.54 9.35 12.46
N LYS A 35 1.38 8.17 11.84
CA LYS A 35 2.48 7.27 11.48
C LYS A 35 3.31 7.82 10.31
N ILE A 36 2.66 8.33 9.27
CA ILE A 36 3.31 8.84 8.06
C ILE A 36 3.93 10.21 8.34
N ALA A 37 3.25 11.05 9.13
CA ALA A 37 3.79 12.33 9.61
C ALA A 37 5.06 12.16 10.45
N PHE A 38 5.18 11.07 11.24
CA PHE A 38 6.43 10.75 11.95
C PHE A 38 7.57 10.43 10.98
N VAL A 39 7.29 9.65 9.93
CA VAL A 39 8.26 9.32 8.87
C VAL A 39 8.64 10.58 8.08
N GLU A 40 7.69 11.43 7.74
CA GLU A 40 7.92 12.71 7.06
C GLU A 40 8.82 13.64 7.88
N ARG A 41 8.60 13.75 9.18
CA ARG A 41 9.45 14.57 10.07
C ARG A 41 10.88 14.05 10.19
N ARG A 42 11.09 12.74 10.03
CA ARG A 42 12.40 12.10 10.25
C ARG A 42 13.24 11.99 8.97
N ILE A 43 12.60 11.83 7.81
CA ILE A 43 13.27 11.48 6.55
C ILE A 43 12.91 12.46 5.42
N GLY A 44 11.94 13.36 5.63
CA GLY A 44 11.47 14.33 4.64
C GLY A 44 10.33 13.80 3.77
N ARG A 45 9.54 14.72 3.21
CA ARG A 45 8.31 14.42 2.45
C ARG A 45 8.55 13.57 1.20
N ALA A 46 9.68 13.78 0.51
CA ALA A 46 10.06 12.99 -0.66
C ALA A 46 10.30 11.51 -0.32
N ASN A 47 11.00 11.23 0.78
CA ASN A 47 11.26 9.86 1.23
C ASN A 47 10.01 9.21 1.82
N ALA A 48 9.16 9.97 2.52
CA ALA A 48 7.87 9.46 2.98
C ALA A 48 6.96 9.02 1.82
N ARG A 49 6.95 9.77 0.70
CA ARG A 49 6.24 9.35 -0.53
C ARG A 49 6.79 8.06 -1.10
N LEU A 50 8.12 7.90 -1.15
CA LEU A 50 8.74 6.65 -1.61
C LEU A 50 8.35 5.47 -0.72
N VAL A 51 8.33 5.63 0.61
CA VAL A 51 7.92 4.55 1.53
C VAL A 51 6.46 4.16 1.29
N VAL A 52 5.56 5.12 1.13
CA VAL A 52 4.14 4.85 0.86
C VAL A 52 3.96 4.19 -0.51
N GLY A 53 4.66 4.68 -1.54
CA GLY A 53 4.62 4.11 -2.89
C GLY A 53 5.16 2.68 -2.94
N VAL A 54 6.35 2.44 -2.38
CA VAL A 54 6.98 1.11 -2.30
C VAL A 54 6.11 0.17 -1.47
N GLY A 55 5.53 0.64 -0.36
CA GLY A 55 4.56 -0.14 0.42
C GLY A 55 3.33 -0.54 -0.40
N GLY A 56 2.80 0.37 -1.21
CA GLY A 56 1.70 0.09 -2.12
C GLY A 56 2.05 -0.94 -3.20
N VAL A 57 3.25 -0.86 -3.77
CA VAL A 57 3.76 -1.85 -4.73
C VAL A 57 3.92 -3.22 -4.08
N ALA A 58 4.45 -3.28 -2.85
CA ALA A 58 4.59 -4.53 -2.11
C ALA A 58 3.24 -5.18 -1.81
N LEU A 59 2.21 -4.38 -1.46
CA LEU A 59 0.84 -4.89 -1.27
C LEU A 59 0.24 -5.42 -2.57
N LEU A 60 0.47 -4.75 -3.70
CA LEU A 60 0.07 -5.24 -5.01
C LEU A 60 0.74 -6.57 -5.35
N ALA A 61 2.06 -6.67 -5.15
CA ALA A 61 2.80 -7.91 -5.34
C ALA A 61 2.27 -9.03 -4.44
N LEU A 62 1.93 -8.72 -3.19
CA LEU A 62 1.33 -9.66 -2.26
C LEU A 62 -0.06 -10.13 -2.74
N ALA A 63 -0.91 -9.22 -3.20
CA ALA A 63 -2.22 -9.55 -3.75
C ALA A 63 -2.11 -10.47 -4.98
N ILE A 64 -1.16 -10.19 -5.88
CA ILE A 64 -0.85 -11.05 -7.03
C ILE A 64 -0.36 -12.42 -6.55
N SER A 65 0.48 -12.46 -5.50
CA SER A 65 1.00 -13.71 -4.95
C SER A 65 -0.10 -14.62 -4.42
N PHE A 66 -1.16 -14.08 -3.79
CA PHE A 66 -2.30 -14.88 -3.33
C PHE A 66 -3.11 -15.49 -4.48
N ILE A 67 -3.06 -14.89 -5.67
CA ILE A 67 -3.71 -15.42 -6.87
C ILE A 67 -2.80 -16.45 -7.57
N MET A 68 -1.49 -16.19 -7.66
CA MET A 68 -0.56 -17.12 -8.32
C MET A 68 -0.21 -18.34 -7.46
N LEU A 69 -0.09 -18.15 -6.15
CA LEU A 69 0.26 -19.14 -5.13
C LEU A 69 -0.79 -19.07 -4.02
N PRO A 70 -2.02 -19.57 -4.27
CA PRO A 70 -3.03 -19.60 -3.22
C PRO A 70 -2.51 -20.43 -2.04
N PRO A 71 -2.51 -19.87 -0.81
CA PRO A 71 -2.28 -20.68 0.37
C PRO A 71 -3.43 -21.70 0.42
N GLY A 72 -3.05 -22.98 0.44
CA GLY A 72 -3.97 -24.13 0.42
C GLY A 72 -4.80 -24.21 1.68
#